data_AF-A0A5M8QK35-F1
#
_entry.id   AF-A0A5M8QK35-F1
#
_cell.length_a   1.000
_cell.length_b   1.000
_cell.length_c   1.000
_cell.angle_alpha   90.00
_cell.angle_beta   90.00
_cell.angle_gamma   90.00
#
_symmetry.space_group_name_H-M   'P 1'
#
loop_
_entity.id
_entity.type
_entity.pdbx_description
1 polymer ?
#
loop_
_entity_poly.entity_id
_entity_poly.type
_entity_poly.pdbx_seq_one_letter_code
_entity_poly.pdbx_strand_id
1 'polypeptide(L)'
;MTVKSANGRKQRVWRTVRTYYVDDKPKKVSVDRKTPQASIEAFELAWARKQVELGLLPASELPDAAKPKPRSDGRLYGSVIDEWWEVRKTKGRAEGTLNADENLLNLHIRPAFAHRTLSAITEADVRKFLNETLTEKGLGGSVKRRCFLTVREVFTHAIRRGYTTTDPCRWIEAPVYEPEVRNADNSKRTWMPERMLEKMRGTTEESYWVMAFLGLRQSERLGLGWSSFENLANRRKTAFVAVDRQLERYKVKDAADSPTGKAEWGLRVKWVMKTKNGERTFALSEEVREALLRWKKQQDEWKKSEGWKQSDDAAIADLVFTNPDGTPIKHVADNKAWHKLFDRFSEEAVKAGRRPWAQVRGHDMRHIAATILAKEGVPPRHATKILGHGTEAMTSYYTHLDARDTIESVGALTSAIFARSLKTLDEEVAEGAVVEIPDAVKQQVKKTKRKVAPAVEKAEPASVVEPASVPAMESVSDVLLARQLEAVRDRMSVSNPSLNDIPDAVLMRAVQQAMADLTSTDALN
;
A
#
# COMPACT_ATOMS: atom_id res chain seq x y z
N MET A 1 48.84 39.37 -14.30
CA MET A 1 49.29 39.71 -12.93
C MET A 1 50.45 38.80 -12.51
N THR A 2 50.99 38.95 -11.30
CA THR A 2 52.13 38.16 -10.80
C THR A 2 51.80 37.61 -9.41
N VAL A 3 52.06 36.33 -9.17
CA VAL A 3 51.84 35.65 -7.89
C VAL A 3 53.13 34.97 -7.41
N LYS A 4 53.26 34.74 -6.10
CA LYS A 4 54.28 33.83 -5.57
C LYS A 4 53.80 32.38 -5.74
N SER A 5 54.60 31.52 -6.36
CA SER A 5 54.37 30.07 -6.34
C SER A 5 54.79 29.47 -4.99
N ALA A 6 54.39 28.22 -4.72
CA ALA A 6 54.66 27.54 -3.44
C ALA A 6 56.15 27.41 -3.08
N ASN A 7 57.05 27.52 -4.07
CA ASN A 7 58.50 27.58 -3.93
C ASN A 7 59.07 29.02 -3.91
N GLY A 8 58.27 30.01 -3.49
CA GLY A 8 58.66 31.40 -3.28
C GLY A 8 58.89 32.26 -4.54
N ARG A 9 59.11 31.64 -5.71
CA ARG A 9 59.40 32.34 -6.97
C ARG A 9 58.19 33.18 -7.44
N LYS A 10 58.44 34.34 -8.05
CA LYS A 10 57.40 35.16 -8.70
C LYS A 10 57.09 34.58 -10.08
N GLN A 11 55.82 34.27 -10.37
CA GLN A 11 55.37 33.77 -11.67
C GLN A 11 54.28 34.68 -12.25
N ARG A 12 54.41 35.02 -13.54
CA ARG A 12 53.37 35.75 -14.29
C ARG A 12 52.21 34.81 -14.59
N VAL A 13 50.99 35.24 -14.26
CA VAL A 13 49.75 34.51 -14.51
C VAL A 13 48.70 35.43 -15.11
N TRP A 14 47.84 34.84 -15.93
CA TRP A 14 46.58 35.42 -16.37
C TRP A 14 45.50 35.03 -15.35
N ARG A 15 44.59 35.96 -15.08
CA ARG A 15 43.45 35.77 -14.18
C ARG A 15 42.19 36.11 -14.95
N THR A 16 41.29 35.15 -15.09
CA THR A 16 39.92 35.39 -15.56
C THR A 16 39.03 35.53 -14.32
N VAL A 17 38.14 36.52 -14.28
CA VAL A 17 37.28 36.80 -13.12
C VAL A 17 35.91 37.33 -13.55
N ARG A 18 34.86 36.81 -12.90
CA ARG A 18 33.48 37.32 -12.99
C ARG A 18 32.97 37.65 -11.59
N THR A 19 32.39 38.84 -11.45
CA THR A 19 31.62 39.24 -10.26
C THR A 19 30.17 38.82 -10.46
N TYR A 20 29.53 38.35 -9.41
CA TYR A 20 28.10 38.00 -9.35
C TYR A 20 27.54 38.40 -7.98
N TYR A 21 26.23 38.49 -7.84
CA TYR A 21 25.59 38.93 -6.60
C TYR A 21 24.80 37.78 -5.97
N VAL A 22 24.81 37.74 -4.63
CA VAL A 22 23.96 36.87 -3.79
C VAL A 22 23.58 37.71 -2.57
N ASP A 23 22.28 37.89 -2.32
CA ASP A 23 21.74 38.78 -1.27
C ASP A 23 22.37 40.18 -1.33
N ASP A 24 22.39 40.76 -2.54
CA ASP A 24 23.04 42.01 -2.97
C ASP A 24 24.55 42.15 -2.65
N LYS A 25 25.18 41.11 -2.09
CA LYS A 25 26.60 41.12 -1.74
C LYS A 25 27.44 40.65 -2.93
N PRO A 26 28.40 41.44 -3.43
CA PRO A 26 29.24 41.05 -4.55
C PRO A 26 30.17 39.88 -4.16
N LYS A 27 30.05 38.78 -4.90
CA LYS A 27 30.91 37.60 -4.84
C LYS A 27 31.71 37.52 -6.14
N LYS A 28 32.82 36.77 -6.15
CA LYS A 28 33.69 36.62 -7.33
C LYS A 28 34.06 35.16 -7.56
N VAL A 29 34.01 34.72 -8.82
CA VAL A 29 34.71 33.52 -9.29
C VAL A 29 35.94 33.99 -10.05
N SER A 30 37.12 33.51 -9.69
CA SER A 30 38.37 33.84 -10.38
C SER A 30 39.28 32.63 -10.52
N VAL A 31 39.92 32.48 -11.66
CA VAL A 31 40.85 31.38 -11.95
C VAL A 31 42.14 31.92 -12.54
N ASP A 32 43.28 31.45 -12.01
CA ASP A 32 44.63 31.88 -12.43
C ASP A 32 45.33 30.77 -13.21
N ARG A 33 45.93 31.08 -14.37
CA ARG A 33 46.69 30.15 -15.23
C ARG A 33 47.89 30.80 -15.91
N LYS A 34 48.78 29.97 -16.49
CA LYS A 34 50.02 30.42 -17.14
C LYS A 34 49.80 31.10 -18.49
N THR A 35 48.72 30.78 -19.21
CA THR A 35 48.33 31.36 -20.51
C THR A 35 46.91 31.97 -20.45
N PRO A 36 46.54 32.91 -21.35
CA PRO A 36 45.20 33.47 -21.38
C PRO A 36 44.15 32.40 -21.68
N GLN A 37 44.39 31.59 -22.71
CA GLN A 37 43.48 30.55 -23.18
C GLN A 37 43.10 29.57 -22.06
N ALA A 38 44.09 28.98 -21.39
CA ALA A 38 43.83 28.06 -20.28
C ALA A 38 43.15 28.76 -19.08
N SER A 39 43.36 30.06 -18.90
CA SER A 39 42.69 30.87 -17.87
C SER A 39 41.19 31.01 -18.17
N ILE A 40 40.82 31.21 -19.44
CA ILE A 40 39.44 31.28 -19.91
C ILE A 40 38.78 29.90 -19.79
N GLU A 41 39.38 28.86 -20.39
CA GLU A 41 38.86 27.48 -20.34
C GLU A 41 38.64 27.00 -18.90
N ALA A 42 39.63 27.17 -18.03
CA ALA A 42 39.51 26.76 -16.63
C ALA A 42 38.56 27.66 -15.81
N PHE A 43 38.26 28.87 -16.28
CA PHE A 43 37.24 29.74 -15.71
C PHE A 43 35.84 29.31 -16.12
N GLU A 44 35.56 29.01 -17.39
CA GLU A 44 34.23 28.57 -17.83
C GLU A 44 33.81 27.27 -17.10
N LEU A 45 34.73 26.32 -16.95
CA LEU A 45 34.51 25.10 -16.17
C LEU A 45 34.30 25.37 -14.66
N ALA A 46 34.84 26.46 -14.12
CA ALA A 46 34.60 26.90 -12.74
C ALA A 46 33.30 27.71 -12.59
N TRP A 47 32.90 28.42 -13.64
CA TRP A 47 31.66 29.19 -13.69
C TRP A 47 30.44 28.27 -13.85
N ALA A 48 30.49 27.28 -14.74
CA ALA A 48 29.44 26.27 -14.90
C ALA A 48 29.17 25.51 -13.59
N ARG A 49 30.23 25.11 -12.86
CA ARG A 49 30.13 24.56 -11.49
C ARG A 49 29.35 25.48 -10.55
N LYS A 50 29.61 26.79 -10.64
CA LYS A 50 28.99 27.79 -9.77
C LYS A 50 27.54 28.09 -10.14
N GLN A 51 27.18 28.04 -11.42
CA GLN A 51 25.79 28.14 -11.86
C GLN A 51 24.96 26.97 -11.31
N VAL A 52 25.47 25.73 -11.35
CA VAL A 52 24.80 24.57 -10.73
C VAL A 52 24.67 24.73 -9.21
N GLU A 53 25.70 25.26 -8.52
CA GLU A 53 25.66 25.53 -7.08
C GLU A 53 24.61 26.61 -6.72
N LEU A 54 24.36 27.57 -7.61
CA LEU A 54 23.37 28.65 -7.46
C LEU A 54 21.98 28.28 -8.01
N GLY A 55 21.77 27.06 -8.53
CA GLY A 55 20.51 26.65 -9.17
C GLY A 55 20.21 27.30 -10.53
N LEU A 56 21.20 27.98 -11.13
CA LEU A 56 21.09 28.71 -12.41
C LEU A 56 21.39 27.85 -13.65
N LEU A 57 21.78 26.60 -13.46
CA LEU A 57 22.02 25.60 -14.51
C LEU A 57 21.63 24.22 -13.94
N PRO A 58 20.88 23.37 -14.66
CA PRO A 58 20.59 22.02 -14.19
C PRO A 58 21.88 21.19 -14.15
N ALA A 59 22.01 20.33 -13.14
CA ALA A 59 23.23 19.56 -12.91
C ALA A 59 23.60 18.60 -14.07
N SER A 60 22.60 18.21 -14.86
CA SER A 60 22.71 17.38 -16.06
C SER A 60 23.46 18.05 -17.21
N GLU A 61 23.50 19.39 -17.27
CA GLU A 61 24.19 20.17 -18.31
C GLU A 61 25.65 20.52 -17.96
N LEU A 62 26.15 20.12 -16.78
CA LEU A 62 27.52 20.42 -16.36
C LEU A 62 28.55 19.66 -17.25
N PRO A 63 29.45 20.35 -17.98
CA PRO A 63 30.42 19.70 -18.85
C PRO A 63 31.34 18.71 -18.11
N ASP A 64 31.73 17.60 -18.73
CA ASP A 64 32.54 16.58 -18.04
C ASP A 64 33.91 17.09 -17.56
N ALA A 65 34.55 18.00 -18.31
CA ALA A 65 35.76 18.68 -17.85
C ALA A 65 35.52 19.59 -16.62
N ALA A 66 34.28 20.01 -16.40
CA ALA A 66 33.83 20.74 -15.21
C ALA A 66 33.43 19.81 -14.06
N LYS A 67 33.45 18.48 -14.22
CA LYS A 67 33.26 17.56 -13.08
C LYS A 67 34.58 17.40 -12.30
N PRO A 68 34.55 17.25 -10.96
CA PRO A 68 35.77 17.04 -10.20
C PRO A 68 36.38 15.68 -10.57
N LYS A 69 37.69 15.64 -10.87
CA LYS A 69 38.37 14.35 -11.12
C LYS A 69 38.34 13.49 -9.86
N PRO A 70 37.99 12.19 -9.94
CA PRO A 70 38.05 11.29 -8.80
C PRO A 70 39.47 11.21 -8.25
N ARG A 71 39.64 11.55 -6.97
CA ARG A 71 40.84 11.25 -6.20
C ARG A 71 40.46 10.12 -5.24
N SER A 72 41.01 8.93 -5.47
CA SER A 72 40.82 7.76 -4.60
C SER A 72 42.16 7.27 -4.05
N ASP A 73 42.10 6.41 -3.04
CA ASP A 73 43.23 5.63 -2.52
C ASP A 73 43.47 4.31 -3.29
N GLY A 74 42.79 4.12 -4.43
CA GLY A 74 42.87 2.91 -5.25
C GLY A 74 41.94 1.77 -4.82
N ARG A 75 41.17 1.89 -3.73
CA ARG A 75 40.27 0.81 -3.27
C ARG A 75 39.26 0.38 -4.34
N LEU A 76 39.00 -0.93 -4.37
CA LEU A 76 37.87 -1.52 -5.07
C LEU A 76 36.56 -1.09 -4.42
N TYR A 77 35.55 -0.81 -5.25
CA TYR A 77 34.21 -0.52 -4.78
C TYR A 77 33.58 -1.74 -4.07
N GLY A 78 33.99 -2.97 -4.43
CA GLY A 78 33.57 -4.20 -3.77
C GLY A 78 33.83 -4.20 -2.26
N SER A 79 35.07 -3.95 -1.82
CA SER A 79 35.39 -3.92 -0.39
C SER A 79 34.70 -2.77 0.35
N VAL A 80 34.42 -1.66 -0.33
CA VAL A 80 33.67 -0.54 0.26
C VAL A 80 32.17 -0.83 0.38
N ILE A 81 31.59 -1.66 -0.51
CA ILE A 81 30.26 -2.25 -0.27
C ILE A 81 30.29 -3.08 1.01
N ASP A 82 31.31 -3.89 1.23
CA ASP A 82 31.41 -4.78 2.40
C ASP A 82 31.59 -3.99 3.70
N GLU A 83 32.50 -3.01 3.75
CA GLU A 83 32.64 -2.06 4.87
C GLU A 83 31.33 -1.32 5.18
N TRP A 84 30.59 -0.89 4.15
CA TRP A 84 29.28 -0.25 4.31
C TRP A 84 28.19 -1.23 4.77
N TRP A 85 28.24 -2.49 4.32
CA TRP A 85 27.25 -3.51 4.62
C TRP A 85 27.26 -3.91 6.10
N GLU A 86 28.43 -4.10 6.69
CA GLU A 86 28.57 -4.32 8.14
C GLU A 86 27.97 -3.16 8.94
N VAL A 87 28.32 -1.92 8.55
CA VAL A 87 27.77 -0.69 9.16
C VAL A 87 26.27 -0.49 8.87
N ARG A 88 25.69 -1.16 7.86
CA ARG A 88 24.25 -1.14 7.59
C ARG A 88 23.49 -2.11 8.48
N LYS A 89 24.01 -3.33 8.68
CA LYS A 89 23.38 -4.37 9.50
C LYS A 89 23.16 -3.92 10.95
N THR A 90 24.09 -3.14 11.53
CA THR A 90 23.97 -2.65 12.92
C THR A 90 22.87 -1.60 13.15
N LYS A 91 22.33 -0.96 12.11
CA LYS A 91 21.38 0.17 12.23
C LYS A 91 19.91 -0.22 12.52
N GLY A 92 19.67 -1.32 13.24
CA GLY A 92 18.32 -1.73 13.68
C GLY A 92 17.27 -1.94 12.57
N ARG A 93 17.72 -2.11 11.32
CA ARG A 93 16.86 -2.37 10.15
C ARG A 93 16.14 -3.72 10.28
N ALA A 94 14.97 -3.85 9.67
CA ALA A 94 14.25 -5.12 9.67
C ALA A 94 14.95 -6.14 8.76
N GLU A 95 14.93 -7.42 9.14
CA GLU A 95 15.59 -8.51 8.40
C GLU A 95 15.14 -8.56 6.93
N GLY A 96 13.84 -8.46 6.66
CA GLY A 96 13.31 -8.37 5.29
C GLY A 96 13.81 -7.15 4.48
N THR A 97 14.14 -6.03 5.14
CA THR A 97 14.77 -4.88 4.47
C THR A 97 16.21 -5.20 4.09
N LEU A 98 16.97 -5.82 5.01
CA LEU A 98 18.35 -6.24 4.78
C LEU A 98 18.40 -7.30 3.67
N ASN A 99 17.60 -8.37 3.75
CA ASN A 99 17.52 -9.42 2.72
C ASN A 99 17.19 -8.83 1.33
N ALA A 100 16.33 -7.81 1.27
CA ALA A 100 16.02 -7.12 0.01
C ALA A 100 17.17 -6.19 -0.48
N ASP A 101 17.94 -5.57 0.41
CA ASP A 101 19.14 -4.81 0.03
C ASP A 101 20.30 -5.74 -0.40
N GLU A 102 20.51 -6.87 0.29
CA GLU A 102 21.49 -7.92 -0.04
C GLU A 102 21.26 -8.48 -1.45
N ASN A 103 19.99 -8.72 -1.81
CA ASN A 103 19.62 -9.16 -3.16
C ASN A 103 19.98 -8.10 -4.24
N LEU A 104 19.76 -6.80 -3.98
CA LEU A 104 20.14 -5.74 -4.93
C LEU A 104 21.65 -5.59 -5.06
N LEU A 105 22.40 -5.77 -3.97
CA LEU A 105 23.85 -5.85 -4.00
C LEU A 105 24.29 -7.02 -4.91
N ASN A 106 23.82 -8.23 -4.63
CA ASN A 106 24.37 -9.43 -5.23
C ASN A 106 23.90 -9.68 -6.68
N LEU A 107 22.66 -9.34 -7.03
CA LEU A 107 22.11 -9.58 -8.38
C LEU A 107 22.41 -8.46 -9.39
N HIS A 108 22.72 -7.24 -8.90
CA HIS A 108 22.77 -6.04 -9.74
C HIS A 108 24.05 -5.22 -9.52
N ILE A 109 24.32 -4.75 -8.30
CA ILE A 109 25.36 -3.74 -8.04
C ILE A 109 26.77 -4.35 -8.01
N ARG A 110 26.99 -5.49 -7.33
CA ARG A 110 28.29 -6.16 -7.28
C ARG A 110 28.75 -6.63 -8.67
N PRO A 111 27.92 -7.30 -9.50
CA PRO A 111 28.32 -7.68 -10.85
C PRO A 111 28.78 -6.50 -11.71
N ALA A 112 28.10 -5.35 -11.62
CA ALA A 112 28.43 -4.16 -12.41
C ALA A 112 29.69 -3.43 -11.92
N PHE A 113 29.94 -3.37 -10.61
CA PHE A 113 30.89 -2.40 -10.04
C PHE A 113 31.92 -2.96 -9.05
N ALA A 114 31.72 -4.13 -8.42
CA ALA A 114 32.58 -4.55 -7.31
C ALA A 114 34.06 -4.73 -7.69
N HIS A 115 34.32 -5.13 -8.93
CA HIS A 115 35.65 -5.34 -9.50
C HIS A 115 36.35 -4.04 -9.97
N ARG A 116 35.71 -2.87 -9.85
CA ARG A 116 36.24 -1.57 -10.29
C ARG A 116 36.70 -0.75 -9.09
N THR A 117 37.73 0.10 -9.26
CA THR A 117 38.16 1.04 -8.22
C THR A 117 37.20 2.21 -8.08
N LEU A 118 37.17 2.84 -6.89
CA LEU A 118 36.34 4.03 -6.62
C LEU A 118 36.52 5.17 -7.64
N SER A 119 37.71 5.31 -8.21
CA SER A 119 38.03 6.31 -9.24
C SER A 119 37.78 5.84 -10.68
N ALA A 120 37.62 4.55 -10.91
CA ALA A 120 37.30 3.99 -12.22
C ALA A 120 35.79 3.95 -12.52
N ILE A 121 34.92 4.21 -11.53
CA ILE A 121 33.46 4.29 -11.71
C ILE A 121 33.09 5.75 -11.97
N THR A 122 32.65 6.05 -13.18
CA THR A 122 32.27 7.40 -13.62
C THR A 122 30.76 7.60 -13.58
N GLU A 123 30.32 8.84 -13.79
CA GLU A 123 28.90 9.17 -13.98
C GLU A 123 28.30 8.43 -15.19
N ALA A 124 29.05 8.31 -16.30
CA ALA A 124 28.62 7.62 -17.50
C ALA A 124 28.38 6.12 -17.24
N ASP A 125 29.22 5.48 -16.42
CA ASP A 125 29.03 4.07 -16.02
C ASP A 125 27.75 3.87 -15.22
N VAL A 126 27.42 4.81 -14.32
CA VAL A 126 26.18 4.74 -13.53
C VAL A 126 24.96 5.04 -14.41
N ARG A 127 25.04 5.97 -15.36
CA ARG A 127 23.98 6.20 -16.36
C ARG A 127 23.74 4.94 -17.21
N LYS A 128 24.80 4.34 -17.77
CA LYS A 128 24.76 3.07 -18.51
C LYS A 128 24.13 1.94 -17.68
N PHE A 129 24.57 1.78 -16.43
CA PHE A 129 23.99 0.78 -15.53
C PHE A 129 22.47 0.93 -15.36
N LEU A 130 21.97 2.15 -15.13
CA LEU A 130 20.54 2.40 -14.91
C LEU A 130 19.69 2.31 -16.19
N ASN A 131 20.23 2.76 -17.32
CA ASN A 131 19.48 2.94 -18.57
C ASN A 131 19.64 1.78 -19.55
N GLU A 132 20.76 1.07 -19.52
CA GLU A 132 21.01 -0.14 -20.32
C GLU A 132 20.89 -1.38 -19.41
N THR A 133 21.86 -1.60 -18.51
CA THR A 133 22.04 -2.89 -17.80
C THR A 133 20.87 -3.31 -16.90
N LEU A 134 20.17 -2.36 -16.28
CA LEU A 134 18.94 -2.67 -15.52
C LEU A 134 17.68 -2.72 -16.41
N THR A 135 17.70 -2.12 -17.61
CA THR A 135 16.62 -2.24 -18.61
C THR A 135 16.65 -3.59 -19.30
N GLU A 136 17.82 -4.04 -19.73
CA GLU A 136 18.07 -5.37 -20.32
C GLU A 136 17.62 -6.50 -19.38
N LYS A 137 17.77 -6.29 -18.06
CA LYS A 137 17.28 -7.20 -17.01
C LYS A 137 15.77 -7.07 -16.71
N GLY A 138 15.02 -6.26 -17.45
CA GLY A 138 13.57 -6.07 -17.30
C GLY A 138 13.14 -5.39 -15.99
N LEU A 139 14.02 -4.61 -15.34
CA LEU A 139 13.79 -4.11 -13.98
C LEU A 139 13.04 -2.77 -13.99
N GLY A 140 11.86 -2.74 -13.38
CA GLY A 140 11.02 -1.55 -13.26
C GLY A 140 11.64 -0.40 -12.45
N GLY A 141 11.15 0.82 -12.66
CA GLY A 141 11.72 2.07 -12.14
C GLY A 141 11.99 2.10 -10.63
N SER A 142 11.12 1.48 -9.81
CA SER A 142 11.33 1.36 -8.36
C SER A 142 12.61 0.58 -7.99
N VAL A 143 12.92 -0.50 -8.71
CA VAL A 143 14.15 -1.28 -8.53
C VAL A 143 15.36 -0.48 -9.00
N LYS A 144 15.29 0.15 -10.17
CA LYS A 144 16.35 1.04 -10.68
C LYS A 144 16.68 2.17 -9.69
N ARG A 145 15.65 2.84 -9.16
CA ARG A 145 15.77 3.90 -8.15
C ARG A 145 16.39 3.39 -6.85
N ARG A 146 16.03 2.19 -6.37
CA ARG A 146 16.63 1.60 -5.17
C ARG A 146 18.08 1.17 -5.41
N CYS A 147 18.43 0.64 -6.58
CA CYS A 147 19.82 0.40 -6.98
C CYS A 147 20.64 1.70 -6.96
N PHE A 148 20.14 2.77 -7.58
CA PHE A 148 20.79 4.08 -7.57
C PHE A 148 21.03 4.62 -6.16
N LEU A 149 20.00 4.59 -5.30
CA LEU A 149 20.11 5.06 -3.92
C LEU A 149 21.10 4.23 -3.10
N THR A 150 21.16 2.91 -3.29
CA THR A 150 22.17 2.05 -2.65
C THR A 150 23.58 2.38 -3.12
N VAL A 151 23.81 2.55 -4.44
CA VAL A 151 25.13 2.95 -4.96
C VAL A 151 25.57 4.29 -4.37
N ARG A 152 24.67 5.27 -4.33
CA ARG A 152 24.92 6.59 -3.75
C ARG A 152 25.18 6.53 -2.25
N GLU A 153 24.55 5.62 -1.49
CA GLU A 153 24.83 5.45 -0.06
C GLU A 153 26.23 4.86 0.20
N VAL A 154 26.70 3.93 -0.65
CA VAL A 154 28.07 3.39 -0.58
C VAL A 154 29.10 4.45 -0.93
N PHE A 155 28.90 5.25 -1.99
CA PHE A 155 29.79 6.40 -2.27
C PHE A 155 29.75 7.47 -1.18
N THR A 156 28.59 7.69 -0.55
CA THR A 156 28.49 8.57 0.63
C THR A 156 29.29 8.02 1.83
N HIS A 157 29.35 6.70 2.00
CA HIS A 157 30.23 6.06 2.99
C HIS A 157 31.71 6.27 2.62
N ALA A 158 32.09 6.01 1.37
CA ALA A 158 33.46 6.17 0.87
C ALA A 158 33.99 7.60 1.10
N ILE A 159 33.15 8.63 0.84
CA ILE A 159 33.48 10.04 1.09
C ILE A 159 33.63 10.32 2.59
N ARG A 160 32.71 9.82 3.43
CA ARG A 160 32.78 9.99 4.90
C ARG A 160 34.00 9.31 5.54
N ARG A 161 34.59 8.31 4.87
CA ARG A 161 35.85 7.67 5.27
C ARG A 161 37.10 8.27 4.61
N GLY A 162 36.94 9.20 3.66
CA GLY A 162 38.04 9.82 2.92
C GLY A 162 38.60 9.00 1.76
N TYR A 163 38.00 7.86 1.40
CA TYR A 163 38.50 6.95 0.35
C TYR A 163 38.31 7.52 -1.07
N THR A 164 37.37 8.45 -1.24
CA THR A 164 37.18 9.22 -2.47
C THR A 164 36.67 10.62 -2.17
N THR A 165 37.00 11.59 -3.03
CA THR A 165 36.45 12.96 -2.97
C THR A 165 35.23 13.17 -3.86
N THR A 166 34.72 12.13 -4.55
CA THR A 166 33.68 12.26 -5.59
C THR A 166 32.62 11.17 -5.51
N ASP A 167 31.35 11.57 -5.61
CA ASP A 167 30.17 10.71 -5.77
C ASP A 167 29.77 10.72 -7.26
N PRO A 168 29.88 9.61 -8.01
CA PRO A 168 29.47 9.55 -9.42
C PRO A 168 27.94 9.60 -9.59
N CYS A 169 27.16 9.40 -8.52
CA CYS A 169 25.72 9.60 -8.52
C CYS A 169 25.30 11.06 -8.30
N ARG A 170 26.24 11.99 -8.03
CA ARG A 170 25.93 13.36 -7.59
C ARG A 170 25.12 14.18 -8.60
N TRP A 171 25.37 14.00 -9.89
CA TRP A 171 24.78 14.77 -10.99
C TRP A 171 23.81 13.94 -11.86
N ILE A 172 23.44 12.76 -11.38
CA ILE A 172 22.48 11.87 -12.04
C ILE A 172 21.14 12.08 -11.35
N GLU A 173 20.12 12.43 -12.14
CA GLU A 173 18.74 12.46 -11.67
C GLU A 173 18.32 11.04 -11.27
N ALA A 174 17.82 10.88 -10.05
CA ALA A 174 17.39 9.57 -9.55
C ALA A 174 16.25 9.05 -10.45
N PRO A 175 16.30 7.79 -10.95
CA PRO A 175 15.24 7.25 -11.80
C PRO A 175 13.87 7.50 -11.16
N VAL A 176 13.02 8.24 -11.87
CA VAL A 176 11.70 8.59 -11.36
C VAL A 176 10.92 7.30 -11.22
N TYR A 177 10.46 7.01 -10.00
CA TYR A 177 9.39 6.04 -9.84
C TYR A 177 8.09 6.79 -10.06
N GLU A 178 7.73 6.94 -11.33
CA GLU A 178 6.33 7.06 -11.68
C GLU A 178 5.70 5.72 -11.30
N PRO A 179 4.73 5.67 -10.38
CA PRO A 179 3.88 4.51 -10.29
C PRO A 179 3.16 4.42 -11.64
N GLU A 180 3.25 3.25 -12.29
CA GLU A 180 2.29 2.90 -13.34
C GLU A 180 0.91 3.30 -12.84
N VAL A 181 0.17 4.09 -13.62
CA VAL A 181 -1.25 4.38 -13.34
C VAL A 181 -2.03 3.11 -13.65
N ARG A 182 -1.85 2.09 -12.81
CA ARG A 182 -2.67 0.88 -12.73
C ARG A 182 -4.05 1.38 -12.32
N ASN A 183 -4.87 1.58 -13.35
CA ASN A 183 -5.87 2.64 -13.42
C ASN A 183 -6.62 2.93 -12.11
N ALA A 184 -6.99 4.20 -11.91
CA ALA A 184 -7.93 4.65 -10.85
C ALA A 184 -9.26 3.87 -10.82
N ASP A 185 -9.50 3.07 -11.86
CA ASP A 185 -10.51 2.04 -12.04
C ASP A 185 -10.47 0.85 -11.05
N ASN A 186 -9.71 0.92 -9.94
CA ASN A 186 -9.94 0.06 -8.77
C ASN A 186 -11.40 0.17 -8.27
N SER A 187 -12.08 1.29 -8.54
CA SER A 187 -13.52 1.47 -8.37
C SER A 187 -14.37 0.44 -9.13
N LYS A 188 -13.94 -0.04 -10.32
CA LYS A 188 -14.55 -1.15 -11.07
C LYS A 188 -14.05 -2.54 -10.66
N ARG A 189 -13.26 -2.65 -9.59
CA ARG A 189 -12.84 -3.94 -9.00
C ARG A 189 -13.57 -4.27 -7.70
N THR A 190 -14.42 -3.39 -7.18
CA THR A 190 -15.08 -3.58 -5.87
C THR A 190 -16.17 -4.65 -5.84
N TRP A 191 -16.74 -5.02 -6.99
CA TRP A 191 -17.69 -6.14 -7.10
C TRP A 191 -17.01 -7.51 -7.18
N MET A 192 -15.67 -7.55 -7.30
CA MET A 192 -14.92 -8.80 -7.41
C MET A 192 -14.96 -9.62 -6.11
N PRO A 193 -14.67 -9.08 -4.90
CA PRO A 193 -14.79 -9.84 -3.64
C PRO A 193 -16.20 -10.42 -3.40
N GLU A 194 -17.21 -9.61 -3.72
CA GLU A 194 -18.63 -9.93 -3.65
C GLU A 194 -18.96 -11.17 -4.49
N ARG A 195 -18.73 -11.14 -5.81
CA ARG A 195 -18.95 -12.30 -6.71
C ARG A 195 -18.07 -13.50 -6.41
N MET A 196 -16.89 -13.30 -5.81
CA MET A 196 -16.04 -14.40 -5.35
C MET A 196 -16.66 -15.11 -4.14
N LEU A 197 -17.04 -14.35 -3.10
CA LEU A 197 -17.60 -14.90 -1.86
C LEU A 197 -19.01 -15.45 -2.05
N GLU A 198 -19.79 -14.90 -2.98
CA GLU A 198 -21.05 -15.46 -3.47
C GLU A 198 -20.90 -16.91 -3.93
N LYS A 199 -20.03 -17.18 -4.90
CA LYS A 199 -19.81 -18.55 -5.41
C LYS A 199 -19.07 -19.46 -4.44
N MET A 200 -18.25 -18.91 -3.55
CA MET A 200 -17.55 -19.68 -2.51
C MET A 200 -18.41 -19.90 -1.25
N ARG A 201 -19.65 -19.38 -1.17
CA ARG A 201 -20.41 -19.29 0.08
C ARG A 201 -20.68 -20.66 0.71
N GLY A 202 -20.33 -20.80 2.00
CA GLY A 202 -20.42 -22.05 2.74
C GLY A 202 -19.22 -22.99 2.57
N THR A 203 -18.27 -22.69 1.69
CA THR A 203 -17.11 -23.57 1.40
C THR A 203 -15.90 -23.31 2.29
N THR A 204 -14.92 -24.21 2.23
CA THR A 204 -13.58 -24.01 2.79
C THR A 204 -12.78 -22.92 2.05
N GLU A 205 -13.07 -22.63 0.76
CA GLU A 205 -12.40 -21.56 0.02
C GLU A 205 -12.83 -20.16 0.50
N GLU A 206 -14.12 -19.92 0.71
CA GLU A 206 -14.63 -18.70 1.38
C GLU A 206 -13.97 -18.56 2.76
N SER A 207 -13.98 -19.65 3.52
CA SER A 207 -13.43 -19.70 4.87
C SER A 207 -11.93 -19.38 4.91
N TYR A 208 -11.19 -19.68 3.84
CA TYR A 208 -9.79 -19.31 3.66
C TYR A 208 -9.60 -17.84 3.24
N TRP A 209 -10.41 -17.34 2.30
CA TRP A 209 -10.21 -16.02 1.67
C TRP A 209 -10.94 -14.86 2.35
N VAL A 210 -11.97 -15.10 3.16
CA VAL A 210 -12.79 -14.04 3.80
C VAL A 210 -11.95 -13.01 4.57
N MET A 211 -10.99 -13.46 5.38
CA MET A 211 -10.09 -12.57 6.13
C MET A 211 -9.16 -11.74 5.25
N ALA A 212 -8.94 -12.15 4.00
CA ALA A 212 -8.14 -11.42 3.03
C ALA A 212 -8.94 -10.26 2.38
N PHE A 213 -10.24 -10.48 2.15
CA PHE A 213 -11.16 -9.44 1.67
C PHE A 213 -11.48 -8.37 2.73
N LEU A 214 -11.24 -8.66 4.01
CA LEU A 214 -11.20 -7.64 5.09
C LEU A 214 -9.93 -6.76 5.07
N GLY A 215 -9.04 -6.92 4.09
CA GLY A 215 -7.89 -6.05 3.86
C GLY A 215 -6.68 -6.30 4.75
N LEU A 216 -6.61 -7.45 5.42
CA LEU A 216 -5.38 -7.92 6.07
C LEU A 216 -4.26 -8.08 5.04
N ARG A 217 -3.03 -7.73 5.45
CA ARG A 217 -1.83 -8.04 4.65
C ARG A 217 -1.63 -9.56 4.62
N GLN A 218 -1.01 -10.08 3.56
CA GLN A 218 -0.76 -11.53 3.43
C GLN A 218 -0.05 -12.12 4.67
N SER A 219 1.01 -11.46 5.16
CA SER A 219 1.74 -11.91 6.36
C SER A 219 0.90 -11.82 7.64
N GLU A 220 -0.03 -10.87 7.74
CA GLU A 220 -0.97 -10.77 8.87
C GLU A 220 -1.97 -11.93 8.84
N ARG A 221 -2.67 -12.15 7.72
CA ARG A 221 -3.63 -13.25 7.59
C ARG A 221 -2.96 -14.60 7.82
N LEU A 222 -1.83 -14.87 7.17
CA LEU A 222 -1.09 -16.13 7.34
C LEU A 222 -0.40 -16.25 8.71
N GLY A 223 -0.34 -15.16 9.49
CA GLY A 223 0.18 -15.15 10.86
C GLY A 223 -0.91 -15.27 11.94
N LEU A 224 -2.19 -15.12 11.60
CA LEU A 224 -3.30 -15.29 12.54
C LEU A 224 -3.30 -16.71 13.11
N GLY A 225 -3.48 -16.80 14.42
CA GLY A 225 -3.76 -18.04 15.14
C GLY A 225 -5.04 -17.92 15.96
N TRP A 226 -5.54 -19.04 16.47
CA TRP A 226 -6.83 -19.11 17.17
C TRP A 226 -6.84 -18.27 18.46
N SER A 227 -5.70 -18.12 19.14
CA SER A 227 -5.57 -17.24 20.31
C SER A 227 -5.76 -15.74 20.01
N SER A 228 -5.71 -15.30 18.73
CA SER A 228 -6.02 -13.92 18.35
C SER A 228 -7.52 -13.59 18.31
N PHE A 229 -8.42 -14.54 18.65
CA PHE A 229 -9.86 -14.37 18.52
C PHE A 229 -10.61 -14.40 19.87
N GLU A 230 -11.24 -13.28 20.24
CA GLU A 230 -12.14 -13.23 21.40
C GLU A 230 -13.56 -13.65 21.01
N ASN A 231 -14.25 -14.38 21.90
CA ASN A 231 -15.66 -14.78 21.78
C ASN A 231 -16.08 -15.51 20.49
N LEU A 232 -15.15 -16.00 19.66
CA LEU A 232 -15.48 -16.60 18.35
C LEU A 232 -16.58 -17.66 18.42
N ALA A 233 -16.44 -18.65 19.31
CA ALA A 233 -17.44 -19.70 19.54
C ALA A 233 -18.67 -19.23 20.34
N ASN A 234 -18.61 -18.08 21.02
CA ASN A 234 -19.70 -17.56 21.84
C ASN A 234 -20.65 -16.68 21.02
N ARG A 235 -21.65 -17.30 20.40
CA ARG A 235 -22.70 -16.64 19.62
C ARG A 235 -23.54 -15.59 20.38
N ARG A 236 -23.47 -15.54 21.72
CA ARG A 236 -24.16 -14.53 22.53
C ARG A 236 -23.34 -13.23 22.71
N LYS A 237 -22.12 -13.18 22.18
CA LYS A 237 -21.23 -12.02 22.24
C LYS A 237 -20.69 -11.68 20.85
N THR A 238 -20.36 -10.41 20.64
CA THR A 238 -19.55 -9.96 19.50
C THR A 238 -18.20 -10.66 19.53
N ALA A 239 -17.80 -11.28 18.42
CA ALA A 239 -16.46 -11.82 18.25
C ALA A 239 -15.50 -10.72 17.80
N PHE A 240 -14.26 -10.76 18.26
CA PHE A 240 -13.21 -9.81 17.90
C PHE A 240 -11.98 -10.55 17.39
N VAL A 241 -11.21 -9.92 16.52
CA VAL A 241 -9.88 -10.40 16.11
C VAL A 241 -8.82 -9.34 16.41
N ALA A 242 -7.75 -9.77 17.06
CA ALA A 242 -6.51 -9.02 17.21
C ALA A 242 -5.58 -9.33 16.03
N VAL A 243 -5.10 -8.31 15.34
CA VAL A 243 -4.05 -8.42 14.31
C VAL A 243 -2.78 -7.83 14.89
N ASP A 244 -2.10 -8.66 15.68
CA ASP A 244 -0.95 -8.38 16.54
C ASP A 244 0.34 -9.10 16.11
N ARG A 245 0.21 -10.06 15.18
CA ARG A 245 1.29 -10.90 14.67
C ARG A 245 1.27 -11.07 13.15
N GLN A 246 2.41 -11.46 12.60
CA GLN A 246 2.64 -11.73 11.20
C GLN A 246 3.49 -12.99 11.02
N LEU A 247 3.20 -13.81 10.01
CA LEU A 247 4.11 -14.86 9.57
C LEU A 247 5.29 -14.22 8.83
N GLU A 248 6.51 -14.44 9.29
CA GLU A 248 7.74 -13.93 8.66
C GLU A 248 8.58 -15.09 8.09
N ARG A 249 9.05 -14.93 6.86
CA ARG A 249 10.08 -15.79 6.26
C ARG A 249 11.45 -15.26 6.65
N TYR A 250 12.22 -16.05 7.39
CA TYR A 250 13.55 -15.68 7.88
C TYR A 250 14.62 -16.59 7.28
N LYS A 251 15.87 -16.12 7.25
CA LYS A 251 17.03 -16.91 6.79
C LYS A 251 17.56 -17.71 7.97
N VAL A 252 17.58 -19.04 7.89
CA VAL A 252 18.21 -19.87 8.93
C VAL A 252 19.71 -19.56 8.88
N LYS A 253 20.29 -19.18 10.03
CA LYS A 253 21.65 -18.64 10.08
C LYS A 253 22.69 -19.75 10.05
N ASP A 254 22.49 -20.75 10.89
CA ASP A 254 23.42 -21.84 11.10
C ASP A 254 22.87 -23.12 10.47
N ALA A 255 23.73 -23.85 9.75
CA ALA A 255 23.30 -25.05 9.03
C ALA A 255 22.85 -26.18 9.97
N ALA A 256 23.26 -26.14 11.25
CA ALA A 256 22.83 -27.06 12.29
C ALA A 256 21.37 -26.81 12.75
N ASP A 257 20.89 -25.57 12.68
CA ASP A 257 19.49 -25.21 12.97
C ASP A 257 18.55 -25.54 11.79
N SER A 258 19.10 -26.01 10.67
CA SER A 258 18.34 -26.39 9.48
C SER A 258 17.97 -27.86 9.52
N PRO A 259 16.68 -28.24 9.36
CA PRO A 259 16.25 -29.65 9.32
C PRO A 259 16.90 -30.51 8.23
N THR A 260 17.62 -29.89 7.27
CA THR A 260 18.30 -30.57 6.15
C THR A 260 19.82 -30.41 6.15
N GLY A 261 20.40 -29.77 7.18
CA GLY A 261 21.84 -29.48 7.25
C GLY A 261 22.33 -28.43 6.24
N LYS A 262 21.42 -27.63 5.65
CA LYS A 262 21.72 -26.68 4.55
C LYS A 262 21.14 -25.29 4.80
N ALA A 263 21.70 -24.27 4.16
CA ALA A 263 21.23 -22.89 4.31
C ALA A 263 19.80 -22.71 3.74
N GLU A 264 18.80 -22.78 4.62
CA GLU A 264 17.38 -22.75 4.28
C GLU A 264 16.65 -21.49 4.76
N TRP A 265 15.36 -21.40 4.43
CA TRP A 265 14.47 -20.31 4.83
C TRP A 265 13.32 -20.83 5.67
N GLY A 266 13.37 -20.56 6.97
CA GLY A 266 12.30 -20.89 7.90
C GLY A 266 11.09 -19.96 7.78
N LEU A 267 10.02 -20.34 8.47
CA LEU A 267 8.88 -19.49 8.80
C LEU A 267 8.79 -19.38 10.32
N ARG A 268 8.52 -18.17 10.83
CA ARG A 268 8.26 -17.93 12.26
C ARG A 268 7.09 -16.98 12.41
N VAL A 269 6.39 -17.04 13.55
CA VAL A 269 5.47 -15.96 13.94
C VAL A 269 6.27 -14.79 14.50
N LYS A 270 5.86 -13.57 14.13
CA LYS A 270 6.49 -12.31 14.53
C LYS A 270 5.45 -11.34 15.06
N TRP A 271 5.58 -10.99 16.33
CA TRP A 271 4.76 -9.97 16.99
C TRP A 271 5.08 -8.56 16.45
N VAL A 272 4.06 -7.73 16.21
CA VAL A 272 4.15 -6.49 15.40
C VAL A 272 4.52 -5.26 16.26
N MET A 273 5.39 -5.44 17.25
CA MET A 273 5.78 -4.44 18.27
C MET A 273 6.47 -3.16 17.76
N LYS A 274 6.58 -2.91 16.44
CA LYS A 274 7.43 -1.85 15.88
C LYS A 274 6.72 -0.51 15.58
N THR A 275 5.39 -0.43 15.71
CA THR A 275 4.61 0.83 15.65
C THR A 275 3.25 0.67 16.34
N LYS A 276 2.77 1.71 17.07
CA LYS A 276 1.42 1.72 17.70
C LYS A 276 0.24 1.51 16.73
N ASN A 277 0.43 1.70 15.42
CA ASN A 277 -0.60 1.49 14.40
C ASN A 277 -0.53 0.10 13.73
N GLY A 278 0.38 -0.77 14.17
CA GLY A 278 0.56 -2.12 13.63
C GLY A 278 -0.42 -3.12 14.23
N GLU A 279 -0.46 -3.14 15.56
CA GLU A 279 -1.45 -3.86 16.37
C GLU A 279 -2.84 -3.19 16.21
N ARG A 280 -3.87 -4.00 15.98
CA ARG A 280 -5.26 -3.52 15.86
C ARG A 280 -6.26 -4.60 16.25
N THR A 281 -7.35 -4.20 16.89
CA THR A 281 -8.49 -5.08 17.18
C THR A 281 -9.74 -4.52 16.53
N PHE A 282 -10.50 -5.37 15.84
CA PHE A 282 -11.80 -5.03 15.24
C PHE A 282 -12.80 -6.18 15.41
N ALA A 283 -14.08 -5.85 15.35
CA ALA A 283 -15.17 -6.81 15.50
C ALA A 283 -15.43 -7.62 14.22
N LEU A 284 -15.94 -8.84 14.35
CA LEU A 284 -16.34 -9.71 13.25
C LEU A 284 -17.86 -9.70 13.06
N SER A 285 -18.32 -9.73 11.80
CA SER A 285 -19.71 -10.05 11.49
C SER A 285 -20.00 -11.54 11.69
N GLU A 286 -21.28 -11.93 11.76
CA GLU A 286 -21.64 -13.33 11.94
C GLU A 286 -21.26 -14.18 10.71
N GLU A 287 -21.29 -13.63 9.49
CA GLU A 287 -20.86 -14.31 8.27
C GLU A 287 -19.37 -14.69 8.34
N VAL A 288 -18.53 -13.75 8.80
CA VAL A 288 -17.09 -13.98 8.99
C VAL A 288 -16.83 -14.96 10.14
N ARG A 289 -17.60 -14.87 11.23
CA ARG A 289 -17.55 -15.85 12.34
C ARG A 289 -17.87 -17.27 11.82
N GLU A 290 -18.93 -17.43 11.04
CA GLU A 290 -19.33 -18.73 10.51
C GLU A 290 -18.30 -19.32 9.54
N ALA A 291 -17.70 -18.49 8.70
CA ALA A 291 -16.61 -18.89 7.82
C ALA A 291 -15.38 -19.36 8.63
N LEU A 292 -14.97 -18.62 9.66
CA LEU A 292 -13.88 -19.01 10.56
C LEU A 292 -14.19 -20.29 11.35
N LEU A 293 -15.45 -20.49 11.79
CA LEU A 293 -15.87 -21.70 12.49
C LEU A 293 -15.95 -22.92 11.55
N ARG A 294 -16.31 -22.74 10.27
CA ARG A 294 -16.16 -23.78 9.21
C ARG A 294 -14.70 -24.18 9.05
N TRP A 295 -13.79 -23.21 8.90
CA TRP A 295 -12.35 -23.50 8.81
C TRP A 295 -11.82 -24.20 10.06
N LYS A 296 -12.27 -23.78 11.25
CA LYS A 296 -11.88 -24.43 12.52
C LYS A 296 -12.27 -25.90 12.55
N LYS A 297 -13.54 -26.22 12.22
CA LYS A 297 -14.01 -27.61 12.13
C LYS A 297 -13.15 -28.42 11.16
N GLN A 298 -12.85 -27.87 9.98
CA GLN A 298 -12.04 -28.54 8.97
C GLN A 298 -10.60 -28.81 9.45
N GLN A 299 -9.97 -27.86 10.14
CA GLN A 299 -8.62 -28.04 10.71
C GLN A 299 -8.63 -29.04 11.88
N ASP A 300 -9.67 -29.02 12.72
CA ASP A 300 -9.84 -29.95 13.84
C ASP A 300 -10.32 -31.35 13.37
N GLU A 301 -10.62 -31.53 12.08
CA GLU A 301 -10.71 -32.82 11.39
C GLU A 301 -9.34 -33.24 10.85
N TRP A 302 -8.58 -32.36 10.20
CA TRP A 302 -7.22 -32.65 9.72
C TRP A 302 -6.27 -33.08 10.85
N LYS A 303 -6.37 -32.48 12.04
CA LYS A 303 -5.61 -32.85 13.26
C LYS A 303 -5.80 -34.30 13.73
N LYS A 304 -6.82 -35.01 13.22
CA LYS A 304 -7.09 -36.42 13.54
C LYS A 304 -6.51 -37.39 12.51
N SER A 305 -5.93 -36.87 11.42
CA SER A 305 -5.32 -37.68 10.37
C SER A 305 -3.85 -37.97 10.69
N GLU A 306 -3.38 -39.16 10.30
CA GLU A 306 -1.99 -39.61 10.49
C GLU A 306 -0.96 -38.71 9.78
N GLY A 307 -1.40 -37.90 8.81
CA GLY A 307 -0.56 -36.94 8.09
C GLY A 307 -0.34 -35.60 8.82
N TRP A 308 -0.96 -35.35 9.98
CA TRP A 308 -0.82 -34.09 10.69
C TRP A 308 0.55 -33.94 11.37
N LYS A 309 1.32 -32.94 10.94
CA LYS A 309 2.63 -32.60 11.49
C LYS A 309 2.46 -31.52 12.54
N GLN A 310 2.34 -31.95 13.79
CA GLN A 310 2.35 -31.04 14.92
C GLN A 310 3.69 -30.28 14.97
N SER A 311 3.65 -28.99 15.32
CA SER A 311 4.84 -28.17 15.50
C SER A 311 5.08 -27.89 16.99
N ASP A 312 6.36 -27.88 17.38
CA ASP A 312 6.82 -27.56 18.73
C ASP A 312 6.84 -26.05 19.01
N ASP A 313 6.86 -25.21 17.97
CA ASP A 313 6.63 -23.76 18.10
C ASP A 313 5.13 -23.53 18.35
N ALA A 314 4.78 -23.16 19.58
CA ALA A 314 3.40 -22.94 20.01
C ALA A 314 2.67 -21.84 19.21
N ALA A 315 3.38 -20.83 18.69
CA ALA A 315 2.78 -19.79 17.88
C ALA A 315 2.51 -20.26 16.44
N ILE A 316 3.33 -21.19 15.93
CA ILE A 316 3.08 -21.92 14.67
C ILE A 316 1.94 -22.94 14.84
N ALA A 317 1.88 -23.65 15.96
CA ALA A 317 0.83 -24.62 16.29
C ALA A 317 -0.56 -23.98 16.42
N ASP A 318 -0.63 -22.72 16.87
CA ASP A 318 -1.88 -21.96 17.02
C ASP A 318 -2.43 -21.42 15.68
N LEU A 319 -1.70 -21.47 14.57
CA LEU A 319 -2.10 -20.86 13.30
C LEU A 319 -3.48 -21.31 12.81
N VAL A 320 -4.28 -20.34 12.36
CA VAL A 320 -5.57 -20.59 11.69
C VAL A 320 -5.31 -21.27 10.36
N PHE A 321 -4.54 -20.62 9.48
CA PHE A 321 -4.41 -21.03 8.08
C PHE A 321 -3.19 -21.93 7.84
N THR A 322 -3.38 -23.22 8.09
CA THR A 322 -2.42 -24.30 7.81
C THR A 322 -2.78 -25.07 6.54
N ASN A 323 -1.80 -25.79 5.98
CA ASN A 323 -2.07 -26.88 5.04
C ASN A 323 -2.83 -28.03 5.76
N PRO A 324 -3.39 -29.01 5.02
CA PRO A 324 -4.01 -30.19 5.62
C PRO A 324 -3.06 -31.07 6.44
N ASP A 325 -1.75 -31.01 6.18
CA ASP A 325 -0.72 -31.69 6.97
C ASP A 325 -0.24 -30.89 8.20
N GLY A 326 -0.99 -29.84 8.58
CA GLY A 326 -0.66 -28.95 9.71
C GLY A 326 0.44 -27.92 9.44
N THR A 327 1.18 -28.03 8.33
CA THR A 327 2.31 -27.12 8.08
C THR A 327 1.86 -25.69 7.72
N PRO A 328 2.66 -24.65 8.04
CA PRO A 328 2.33 -23.27 7.69
C PRO A 328 2.29 -23.03 6.18
N ILE A 329 1.31 -22.26 5.72
CA ILE A 329 1.18 -21.92 4.31
C ILE A 329 2.25 -20.89 3.94
N LYS A 330 3.15 -21.30 3.05
CA LYS A 330 4.23 -20.45 2.51
C LYS A 330 3.62 -19.32 1.67
N HIS A 331 4.05 -18.08 1.90
CA HIS A 331 3.63 -16.88 1.13
C HIS A 331 3.63 -17.09 -0.41
N VAL A 332 4.59 -17.85 -0.95
CA VAL A 332 4.66 -18.15 -2.40
C VAL A 332 3.57 -19.16 -2.83
N ALA A 333 3.20 -20.10 -1.97
CA ALA A 333 2.07 -21.00 -2.22
C ALA A 333 0.73 -20.25 -2.13
N ASP A 334 0.59 -19.33 -1.17
CA ASP A 334 -0.61 -18.49 -1.04
C ASP A 334 -0.81 -17.57 -2.25
N ASN A 335 0.26 -16.91 -2.73
CA ASN A 335 0.18 -16.13 -3.97
C ASN A 335 -0.19 -17.00 -5.19
N LYS A 336 0.31 -18.23 -5.27
CA LYS A 336 -0.10 -19.19 -6.33
C LYS A 336 -1.57 -19.63 -6.19
N ALA A 337 -2.07 -19.79 -4.96
CA ALA A 337 -3.47 -20.10 -4.70
C ALA A 337 -4.39 -18.92 -5.10
N TRP A 338 -3.99 -17.69 -4.77
CA TRP A 338 -4.67 -16.47 -5.21
C TRP A 338 -4.77 -16.39 -6.74
N HIS A 339 -3.66 -16.61 -7.45
CA HIS A 339 -3.67 -16.58 -8.92
C HIS A 339 -4.59 -17.65 -9.50
N LYS A 340 -4.46 -18.92 -9.07
CA LYS A 340 -5.37 -20.00 -9.52
C LYS A 340 -6.85 -19.67 -9.30
N LEU A 341 -7.19 -19.05 -8.16
CA LEU A 341 -8.56 -18.63 -7.86
C LEU A 341 -9.02 -17.51 -8.80
N PHE A 342 -8.22 -16.46 -8.94
CA PHE A 342 -8.50 -15.33 -9.82
C PHE A 342 -8.66 -15.75 -11.29
N ASP A 343 -7.78 -16.63 -11.77
CA ASP A 343 -7.80 -17.14 -13.14
C ASP A 343 -9.07 -17.97 -13.39
N ARG A 344 -9.43 -18.89 -12.46
CA ARG A 344 -10.69 -19.67 -12.50
C ARG A 344 -11.92 -18.76 -12.59
N PHE A 345 -12.02 -17.77 -11.72
CA PHE A 345 -13.15 -16.83 -11.71
C PHE A 345 -13.20 -15.91 -12.93
N SER A 346 -12.04 -15.51 -13.47
CA SER A 346 -11.95 -14.71 -14.70
C SER A 346 -12.38 -15.53 -15.93
N GLU A 347 -11.98 -16.80 -16.01
CA GLU A 347 -12.49 -17.74 -17.03
C GLU A 347 -14.00 -17.94 -16.94
N GLU A 348 -14.55 -18.14 -15.73
CA GLU A 348 -16.00 -18.26 -15.52
C GLU A 348 -16.75 -16.99 -15.96
N ALA A 349 -16.19 -15.80 -15.72
CA ALA A 349 -16.76 -14.55 -16.20
C ALA A 349 -16.77 -14.46 -17.72
N VAL A 350 -15.67 -14.84 -18.39
CA VAL A 350 -15.60 -14.88 -19.87
C VAL A 350 -16.57 -15.90 -20.45
N LYS A 351 -16.70 -17.09 -19.84
CA LYS A 351 -17.69 -18.12 -20.23
C LYS A 351 -19.14 -17.61 -20.08
N ALA A 352 -19.40 -16.71 -19.14
CA ALA A 352 -20.68 -16.02 -18.96
C ALA A 352 -20.82 -14.73 -19.82
N GLY A 353 -20.00 -14.54 -20.86
CA GLY A 353 -20.05 -13.37 -21.75
C GLY A 353 -19.59 -12.03 -21.12
N ARG A 354 -19.11 -12.06 -19.87
CA ARG A 354 -18.66 -10.88 -19.12
C ARG A 354 -17.16 -10.63 -19.43
N ARG A 355 -16.70 -9.37 -19.39
CA ARG A 355 -15.29 -9.05 -19.67
C ARG A 355 -14.33 -9.75 -18.68
N PRO A 356 -13.13 -10.18 -19.11
CA PRO A 356 -12.14 -10.79 -18.22
C PRO A 356 -11.72 -9.82 -17.11
N TRP A 357 -11.36 -10.35 -15.95
CA TRP A 357 -11.07 -9.55 -14.77
C TRP A 357 -9.70 -8.87 -14.92
N ALA A 358 -9.64 -7.55 -14.70
CA ALA A 358 -8.40 -6.80 -14.76
C ALA A 358 -7.47 -7.23 -13.62
N GLN A 359 -6.26 -7.72 -13.94
CA GLN A 359 -5.37 -8.45 -13.02
C GLN A 359 -5.26 -7.83 -11.61
N VAL A 360 -5.67 -8.61 -10.61
CA VAL A 360 -5.56 -8.29 -9.18
C VAL A 360 -4.44 -9.14 -8.56
N ARG A 361 -3.49 -8.49 -7.87
CA ARG A 361 -2.47 -9.17 -7.05
C ARG A 361 -3.03 -9.35 -5.64
N GLY A 362 -2.55 -10.33 -4.88
CA GLY A 362 -3.03 -10.56 -3.50
C GLY A 362 -2.92 -9.33 -2.57
N HIS A 363 -1.95 -8.43 -2.78
CA HIS A 363 -1.88 -7.17 -2.00
C HIS A 363 -2.98 -6.17 -2.38
N ASP A 364 -3.48 -6.20 -3.62
CA ASP A 364 -4.48 -5.26 -4.11
C ASP A 364 -5.85 -5.48 -3.42
N MET A 365 -6.11 -6.66 -2.83
CA MET A 365 -7.29 -6.94 -1.98
C MET A 365 -7.47 -5.89 -0.86
N ARG A 366 -6.37 -5.40 -0.28
CA ARG A 366 -6.38 -4.35 0.75
C ARG A 366 -6.82 -3.00 0.21
N HIS A 367 -6.43 -2.67 -1.02
CA HIS A 367 -6.89 -1.45 -1.70
C HIS A 367 -8.36 -1.58 -2.10
N ILE A 368 -8.83 -2.77 -2.46
CA ILE A 368 -10.25 -3.03 -2.73
C ILE A 368 -11.07 -2.86 -1.44
N ALA A 369 -10.64 -3.44 -0.31
CA ALA A 369 -11.30 -3.25 1.00
C ALA A 369 -11.37 -1.77 1.40
N ALA A 370 -10.27 -1.01 1.25
CA ALA A 370 -10.25 0.44 1.48
C ALA A 370 -11.23 1.20 0.57
N THR A 371 -11.37 0.77 -0.69
CA THR A 371 -12.28 1.38 -1.67
C THR A 371 -13.74 1.07 -1.34
N ILE A 372 -14.05 -0.13 -0.84
CA ILE A 372 -15.40 -0.50 -0.38
C ILE A 372 -15.76 0.32 0.86
N LEU A 373 -14.90 0.34 1.89
CA LEU A 373 -15.10 1.17 3.09
C LEU A 373 -15.42 2.63 2.74
N ALA A 374 -14.67 3.23 1.80
CA ALA A 374 -14.92 4.60 1.34
C ALA A 374 -16.25 4.77 0.56
N LYS A 375 -16.68 3.76 -0.23
CA LYS A 375 -17.98 3.78 -0.94
C LYS A 375 -19.17 3.68 0.00
N GLU A 376 -19.07 2.87 1.05
CA GLU A 376 -20.10 2.73 2.09
C GLU A 376 -20.09 3.89 3.11
N GLY A 377 -19.37 4.98 2.84
CA GLY A 377 -19.33 6.17 3.70
C GLY A 377 -18.58 6.00 5.03
N VAL A 378 -17.83 4.91 5.22
CA VAL A 378 -17.14 4.64 6.49
C VAL A 378 -16.11 5.75 6.78
N PRO A 379 -16.13 6.37 7.99
CA PRO A 379 -15.18 7.42 8.33
C PRO A 379 -13.72 6.99 8.12
N PRO A 380 -12.85 7.81 7.49
CA PRO A 380 -11.46 7.45 7.20
C PRO A 380 -10.65 7.01 8.44
N ARG A 381 -11.04 7.48 9.63
CA ARG A 381 -10.51 7.05 10.93
C ARG A 381 -10.74 5.54 11.17
N HIS A 382 -11.97 5.07 10.96
CA HIS A 382 -12.38 3.69 11.21
C HIS A 382 -11.79 2.77 10.14
N ALA A 383 -11.81 3.19 8.87
CA ALA A 383 -11.14 2.48 7.79
C ALA A 383 -9.63 2.34 8.05
N THR A 384 -8.97 3.41 8.52
CA THR A 384 -7.55 3.37 8.92
C THR A 384 -7.30 2.42 10.09
N LYS A 385 -8.22 2.34 11.06
CA LYS A 385 -8.13 1.41 12.20
C LYS A 385 -8.33 -0.05 11.79
N ILE A 386 -9.32 -0.37 10.95
CA ILE A 386 -9.59 -1.74 10.44
C ILE A 386 -8.40 -2.25 9.60
N LEU A 387 -7.84 -1.38 8.77
CA LEU A 387 -6.74 -1.75 7.88
C LEU A 387 -5.37 -1.70 8.60
N GLY A 388 -5.13 -0.74 9.49
CA GLY A 388 -3.82 -0.46 10.10
C GLY A 388 -2.84 0.16 9.11
N HIS A 389 -3.07 1.43 8.70
CA HIS A 389 -2.10 2.22 7.94
C HIS A 389 -1.16 3.01 8.89
N GLY A 390 0.09 3.21 8.46
CA GLY A 390 1.19 3.69 9.32
C GLY A 390 1.99 4.86 8.76
N THR A 391 1.46 5.60 7.78
CA THR A 391 2.11 6.77 7.15
C THR A 391 1.08 7.83 6.79
N GLU A 392 1.33 9.07 7.17
CA GLU A 392 0.35 10.18 7.23
C GLU A 392 -0.16 10.67 5.87
N ALA A 393 0.45 10.27 4.75
CA ALA A 393 0.07 10.67 3.39
C ALA A 393 -1.35 10.22 2.93
N MET A 394 -2.10 9.54 3.80
CA MET A 394 -3.54 9.26 3.63
C MET A 394 -4.30 9.43 4.97
N THR A 395 -3.75 10.17 5.94
CA THR A 395 -4.25 10.17 7.34
C THR A 395 -3.91 11.46 8.09
N SER A 396 -4.26 12.61 7.53
CA SER A 396 -4.21 13.88 8.27
C SER A 396 -5.34 13.91 9.33
N TYR A 397 -4.96 14.10 10.60
CA TYR A 397 -5.77 13.96 11.84
C TYR A 397 -6.21 12.53 12.21
N TYR A 398 -5.92 12.10 13.45
CA TYR A 398 -6.90 12.04 14.56
C TYR A 398 -6.30 11.48 15.87
N THR A 399 -7.04 11.59 16.97
CA THR A 399 -6.78 11.01 18.30
C THR A 399 -7.43 9.61 18.47
N HIS A 400 -7.30 9.01 19.66
CA HIS A 400 -7.68 7.62 19.96
C HIS A 400 -9.18 7.29 19.79
N LEU A 401 -9.47 6.02 19.43
CA LEU A 401 -10.80 5.42 19.26
C LEU A 401 -10.83 3.99 19.83
N ASP A 402 -11.99 3.50 20.29
CA ASP A 402 -12.20 2.16 20.86
C ASP A 402 -12.46 1.09 19.77
N ALA A 403 -12.27 -0.19 20.08
CA ALA A 403 -12.51 -1.30 19.15
C ALA A 403 -14.00 -1.47 18.82
N ARG A 404 -14.90 -1.06 19.72
CA ARG A 404 -16.36 -1.10 19.53
C ARG A 404 -16.81 -0.21 18.37
N ASP A 405 -16.18 0.95 18.21
CA ASP A 405 -16.42 1.91 17.11
C ASP A 405 -16.21 1.30 15.71
N THR A 406 -15.50 0.17 15.62
CA THR A 406 -15.29 -0.56 14.35
C THR A 406 -16.45 -1.48 13.96
N ILE A 407 -17.40 -1.78 14.85
CA ILE A 407 -18.48 -2.77 14.61
C ILE A 407 -19.29 -2.39 13.37
N GLU A 408 -19.82 -1.17 13.30
CA GLU A 408 -20.61 -0.69 12.17
C GLU A 408 -19.78 -0.61 10.88
N SER A 409 -18.49 -0.30 11.01
CA SER A 409 -17.57 -0.10 9.89
C SER A 409 -17.09 -1.42 9.26
N VAL A 410 -16.87 -2.46 10.06
CA VAL A 410 -16.68 -3.83 9.55
C VAL A 410 -18.00 -4.39 9.07
N GLY A 411 -19.11 -4.11 9.78
CA GLY A 411 -20.47 -4.40 9.37
C GLY A 411 -20.73 -3.95 7.94
N ALA A 412 -20.59 -2.65 7.66
CA ALA A 412 -20.75 -2.07 6.33
C ALA A 412 -19.86 -2.74 5.26
N LEU A 413 -18.58 -2.99 5.56
CA LEU A 413 -17.68 -3.73 4.65
C LEU A 413 -18.18 -5.15 4.37
N THR A 414 -18.60 -5.89 5.39
CA THR A 414 -19.15 -7.24 5.24
C THR A 414 -20.50 -7.24 4.53
N SER A 415 -21.39 -6.29 4.80
CA SER A 415 -22.67 -6.14 4.12
C SER A 415 -22.50 -5.74 2.65
N ALA A 416 -21.59 -4.84 2.32
CA ALA A 416 -21.29 -4.52 0.92
C ALA A 416 -20.78 -5.75 0.13
N ILE A 417 -20.02 -6.61 0.80
CA ILE A 417 -19.46 -7.84 0.23
C ILE A 417 -20.47 -9.01 0.17
N PHE A 418 -21.37 -9.15 1.16
CA PHE A 418 -22.30 -10.29 1.28
C PHE A 418 -23.76 -9.98 0.92
N ALA A 419 -24.23 -8.73 0.96
CA ALA A 419 -25.64 -8.37 0.76
C ALA A 419 -25.98 -8.00 -0.69
N ARG A 420 -25.02 -7.51 -1.49
CA ARG A 420 -25.21 -7.37 -2.94
C ARG A 420 -25.44 -8.72 -3.62
N SER A 421 -24.80 -9.78 -3.09
CA SER A 421 -25.04 -11.18 -3.45
C SER A 421 -26.48 -11.69 -3.19
N LEU A 422 -27.33 -10.92 -2.51
CA LEU A 422 -28.76 -11.20 -2.41
C LEU A 422 -29.56 -10.53 -3.54
N LYS A 423 -29.14 -9.35 -4.03
CA LYS A 423 -29.78 -8.67 -5.17
C LYS A 423 -29.48 -9.33 -6.51
N THR A 424 -28.27 -9.83 -6.70
CA THR A 424 -27.89 -10.63 -7.88
C THR A 424 -28.78 -11.87 -8.04
N LEU A 425 -29.19 -12.50 -6.93
CA LEU A 425 -30.12 -13.63 -6.94
C LEU A 425 -31.55 -13.21 -7.33
N ASP A 426 -32.06 -12.09 -6.81
CA ASP A 426 -33.37 -11.57 -7.22
C ASP A 426 -33.38 -11.15 -8.72
N GLU A 427 -32.27 -10.60 -9.22
CA GLU A 427 -32.09 -10.19 -10.63
C GLU A 427 -31.92 -11.41 -11.57
N GLU A 428 -31.07 -12.39 -11.26
CA GLU A 428 -30.91 -13.60 -12.09
C GLU A 428 -32.13 -14.57 -12.00
N VAL A 429 -32.97 -14.46 -10.97
CA VAL A 429 -34.31 -15.12 -10.92
C VAL A 429 -35.36 -14.39 -11.76
N ALA A 430 -35.28 -13.05 -11.86
CA ALA A 430 -36.20 -12.27 -12.70
C ALA A 430 -36.03 -12.56 -14.21
N GLU A 431 -34.83 -12.97 -14.65
CA GLU A 431 -34.57 -13.40 -16.03
C GLU A 431 -34.98 -14.86 -16.34
N GLY A 432 -35.70 -15.54 -15.43
CA GLY A 432 -36.47 -16.75 -15.76
C GLY A 432 -35.74 -18.08 -15.65
N ALA A 433 -34.56 -18.14 -15.03
CA ALA A 433 -33.86 -19.39 -14.77
C ALA A 433 -34.53 -20.20 -13.64
N VAL A 434 -35.17 -21.32 -13.97
CA VAL A 434 -35.80 -22.21 -12.97
C VAL A 434 -34.74 -23.00 -12.21
N VAL A 435 -34.39 -22.52 -11.02
CA VAL A 435 -33.53 -23.24 -10.06
C VAL A 435 -34.38 -23.83 -8.94
N GLU A 436 -34.35 -25.15 -8.77
CA GLU A 436 -35.07 -25.81 -7.67
C GLU A 436 -34.42 -25.49 -6.31
N ILE A 437 -35.06 -24.61 -5.54
CA ILE A 437 -34.66 -24.29 -4.17
C ILE A 437 -34.96 -25.49 -3.25
N PRO A 438 -33.97 -26.07 -2.54
CA PRO A 438 -34.21 -27.18 -1.60
C PRO A 438 -35.13 -26.76 -0.43
N ASP A 439 -36.04 -27.64 -0.02
CA ASP A 439 -37.12 -27.29 0.92
C ASP A 439 -36.66 -26.82 2.31
N ALA A 440 -35.43 -27.17 2.71
CA ALA A 440 -34.80 -26.63 3.92
C ALA A 440 -34.78 -25.09 3.94
N VAL A 441 -34.50 -24.46 2.80
CA VAL A 441 -34.46 -23.00 2.64
C VAL A 441 -35.88 -22.42 2.73
N LYS A 442 -36.87 -23.08 2.09
CA LYS A 442 -38.29 -22.66 2.14
C LYS A 442 -38.84 -22.69 3.57
N GLN A 443 -38.44 -23.67 4.37
CA GLN A 443 -38.81 -23.73 5.80
C GLN A 443 -38.14 -22.61 6.62
N GLN A 444 -36.91 -22.23 6.30
CA GLN A 444 -36.17 -21.17 6.99
C GLN A 444 -36.82 -19.80 6.75
N VAL A 445 -37.18 -19.48 5.49
CA VAL A 445 -37.91 -18.24 5.14
C VAL A 445 -39.27 -18.16 5.84
N LYS A 446 -40.02 -19.27 5.93
CA LYS A 446 -41.30 -19.31 6.68
C LYS A 446 -41.14 -19.04 8.17
N LYS A 447 -40.01 -19.43 8.80
CA LYS A 447 -39.73 -19.11 10.22
C LYS A 447 -39.38 -17.63 10.43
N THR A 448 -38.72 -16.98 9.47
CA THR A 448 -38.39 -15.55 9.57
C THR A 448 -39.62 -14.66 9.39
N LYS A 449 -40.46 -14.91 8.37
CA LYS A 449 -41.68 -14.11 8.13
C LYS A 449 -42.70 -14.18 9.29
N ARG A 450 -42.71 -15.26 10.09
CA ARG A 450 -43.64 -15.44 11.21
C ARG A 450 -43.18 -14.79 12.53
N LYS A 451 -42.09 -14.01 12.52
CA LYS A 451 -41.49 -13.36 13.70
C LYS A 451 -41.57 -11.83 13.70
N VAL A 452 -42.23 -11.23 12.72
CA VAL A 452 -42.36 -9.77 12.58
C VAL A 452 -43.84 -9.41 12.43
N ALA A 453 -44.28 -8.42 13.22
CA ALA A 453 -45.64 -7.91 13.36
C ALA A 453 -46.70 -8.85 14.01
N PRO A 454 -47.59 -8.34 14.88
CA PRO A 454 -47.47 -7.15 15.74
C PRO A 454 -47.70 -7.45 17.23
N ALA A 455 -47.20 -6.56 18.10
CA ALA A 455 -47.49 -6.55 19.53
C ALA A 455 -47.47 -5.10 20.06
N VAL A 456 -48.49 -4.33 19.68
CA VAL A 456 -48.76 -2.97 20.20
C VAL A 456 -50.26 -2.86 20.45
N GLU A 457 -50.66 -2.77 21.70
CA GLU A 457 -52.02 -2.43 22.11
C GLU A 457 -51.97 -1.73 23.48
N LYS A 458 -52.90 -0.79 23.71
CA LYS A 458 -53.19 -0.13 25.00
C LYS A 458 -52.14 0.85 25.56
N ALA A 459 -52.18 2.07 25.04
CA ALA A 459 -52.21 3.29 25.85
C ALA A 459 -53.15 4.30 25.19
N GLU A 460 -54.01 4.96 25.98
CA GLU A 460 -54.97 6.00 25.55
C GLU A 460 -54.70 7.31 26.34
N PRO A 461 -55.25 8.47 25.94
CA PRO A 461 -54.37 9.57 25.54
C PRO A 461 -54.27 10.75 26.53
N ALA A 462 -53.24 11.57 26.32
CA ALA A 462 -53.13 12.94 26.84
C ALA A 462 -53.04 13.93 25.66
N SER A 463 -53.52 15.16 25.85
CA SER A 463 -53.92 16.07 24.76
C SER A 463 -52.79 16.91 24.14
N VAL A 464 -52.56 16.67 22.84
CA VAL A 464 -52.36 17.65 21.75
C VAL A 464 -51.72 19.01 22.08
N VAL A 465 -50.53 19.24 21.50
CA VAL A 465 -50.24 20.44 20.69
C VAL A 465 -49.49 19.96 19.44
N GLU A 466 -50.02 20.24 18.24
CA GLU A 466 -49.41 19.84 16.96
C GLU A 466 -48.43 20.89 16.42
N PRO A 467 -47.38 20.43 15.72
CA PRO A 467 -46.83 21.15 14.57
C PRO A 467 -46.91 20.30 13.29
N ALA A 468 -47.56 20.87 12.26
CA ALA A 468 -47.54 20.51 10.83
C ALA A 468 -47.14 19.07 10.41
N SER A 469 -48.13 18.33 9.89
CA SER A 469 -47.94 17.01 9.27
C SER A 469 -46.94 17.02 8.09
N VAL A 470 -45.84 16.29 8.21
CA VAL A 470 -44.99 15.89 7.07
C VAL A 470 -45.62 14.67 6.40
N PRO A 471 -45.77 14.63 5.05
CA PRO A 471 -46.29 13.45 4.36
C PRO A 471 -45.42 12.21 4.54
N ALA A 472 -46.03 11.03 4.52
CA ALA A 472 -45.28 9.77 4.44
C ALA A 472 -44.53 9.70 3.10
N MET A 473 -43.21 9.51 3.14
CA MET A 473 -42.39 9.34 1.94
C MET A 473 -42.47 7.88 1.46
N GLU A 474 -43.23 7.65 0.38
CA GLU A 474 -43.49 6.30 -0.14
C GLU A 474 -42.46 5.80 -1.18
N SER A 475 -41.43 6.58 -1.53
CA SER A 475 -40.38 6.15 -2.46
C SER A 475 -38.94 6.32 -1.96
N VAL A 476 -38.05 5.48 -2.49
CA VAL A 476 -36.59 5.57 -2.27
C VAL A 476 -35.99 6.85 -2.86
N SER A 477 -36.66 7.46 -3.85
CA SER A 477 -36.24 8.73 -4.47
C SER A 477 -36.32 9.88 -3.46
N ASP A 478 -37.40 9.93 -2.67
CA ASP A 478 -37.66 11.02 -1.72
C ASP A 478 -36.66 11.01 -0.56
N VAL A 479 -36.31 9.81 -0.08
CA VAL A 479 -35.27 9.62 0.96
C VAL A 479 -33.88 10.05 0.47
N LEU A 480 -33.57 9.83 -0.81
CA LEU A 480 -32.33 10.31 -1.44
C LEU A 480 -32.33 11.83 -1.58
N LEU A 481 -33.45 12.41 -2.02
CA LEU A 481 -33.59 13.86 -2.23
C LEU A 481 -33.54 14.63 -0.90
N ALA A 482 -34.18 14.11 0.15
CA ALA A 482 -34.12 14.67 1.51
C ALA A 482 -32.68 14.74 2.05
N ARG A 483 -31.91 13.65 1.92
CA ARG A 483 -30.48 13.60 2.30
C ARG A 483 -29.60 14.55 1.48
N GLN A 484 -29.96 14.81 0.22
CA GLN A 484 -29.25 15.80 -0.59
C GLN A 484 -29.55 17.23 -0.15
N LEU A 485 -30.81 17.56 0.19
CA LEU A 485 -31.15 18.87 0.74
C LEU A 485 -30.46 19.11 2.10
N GLU A 486 -30.43 18.10 2.97
CA GLU A 486 -29.70 18.14 4.25
C GLU A 486 -28.20 18.45 4.02
N ALA A 487 -27.54 17.73 3.11
CA ALA A 487 -26.13 17.96 2.75
C ALA A 487 -25.87 19.30 2.03
N VAL A 488 -26.87 19.88 1.35
CA VAL A 488 -26.78 21.25 0.81
C VAL A 488 -26.91 22.28 1.93
N ARG A 489 -27.86 22.10 2.86
CA ARG A 489 -28.07 23.01 3.99
C ARG A 489 -26.85 23.09 4.90
N ASP A 490 -26.24 21.95 5.21
CA ASP A 490 -24.95 21.88 5.93
C ASP A 490 -23.88 22.74 5.25
N ARG A 491 -23.69 22.56 3.93
CA ARG A 491 -22.70 23.33 3.15
C ARG A 491 -23.02 24.82 3.10
N MET A 492 -24.28 25.20 2.96
CA MET A 492 -24.69 26.62 2.96
C MET A 492 -24.46 27.26 4.32
N SER A 493 -24.79 26.57 5.42
CA SER A 493 -24.56 27.07 6.79
C SER A 493 -23.08 27.37 7.09
N VAL A 494 -22.16 26.61 6.50
CA VAL A 494 -20.70 26.76 6.66
C VAL A 494 -20.10 27.80 5.70
N SER A 495 -20.71 28.03 4.53
CA SER A 495 -20.10 28.84 3.46
C SER A 495 -20.74 30.23 3.26
N ASN A 496 -22.05 30.39 3.50
CA ASN A 496 -22.71 31.69 3.48
C ASN A 496 -23.99 31.69 4.35
N PRO A 497 -23.87 32.01 5.66
CA PRO A 497 -24.99 31.92 6.60
C PRO A 497 -26.22 32.78 6.27
N SER A 498 -26.09 33.82 5.44
CA SER A 498 -27.22 34.66 5.02
C SER A 498 -28.21 33.97 4.07
N LEU A 499 -27.90 32.74 3.63
CA LEU A 499 -28.76 31.93 2.77
C LEU A 499 -29.55 30.85 3.54
N ASN A 500 -29.40 30.77 4.86
CA ASN A 500 -30.09 29.78 5.70
C ASN A 500 -31.63 29.98 5.75
N ASP A 501 -32.10 31.21 5.50
CA ASP A 501 -33.52 31.58 5.52
C ASP A 501 -34.28 31.24 4.21
N ILE A 502 -33.60 30.64 3.22
CA ILE A 502 -34.26 30.21 1.98
C ILE A 502 -35.15 28.99 2.27
N PRO A 503 -36.46 29.02 1.94
CA PRO A 503 -37.36 27.91 2.21
C PRO A 503 -36.97 26.62 1.50
N ASP A 504 -37.12 25.49 2.18
CA ASP A 504 -36.72 24.15 1.69
C ASP A 504 -37.39 23.79 0.35
N ALA A 505 -38.62 24.25 0.11
CA ALA A 505 -39.31 24.06 -1.18
C ALA A 505 -38.62 24.78 -2.36
N VAL A 506 -37.86 25.85 -2.11
CA VAL A 506 -37.04 26.55 -3.11
C VAL A 506 -35.71 25.83 -3.31
N LEU A 507 -35.06 25.37 -2.23
CA LEU A 507 -33.87 24.50 -2.32
C LEU A 507 -34.18 23.21 -3.09
N MET A 508 -35.30 22.53 -2.80
CA MET A 508 -35.73 21.33 -3.50
C MET A 508 -35.85 21.55 -5.01
N ARG A 509 -36.50 22.64 -5.44
CA ARG A 509 -36.61 22.97 -6.87
C ARG A 509 -35.26 23.25 -7.51
N ALA A 510 -34.35 23.94 -6.82
CA ALA A 510 -33.00 24.19 -7.32
C ALA A 510 -32.16 22.88 -7.44
N VAL A 511 -32.27 21.97 -6.46
CA VAL A 511 -31.62 20.65 -6.50
C VAL A 511 -32.21 19.78 -7.62
N GLN A 512 -33.54 19.72 -7.74
CA GLN A 512 -34.23 18.99 -8.80
C GLN A 512 -33.88 19.52 -10.20
N GLN A 513 -33.82 20.85 -10.38
CA GLN A 513 -33.40 21.46 -11.64
C GLN A 513 -31.95 21.12 -11.96
N ALA A 514 -31.03 21.32 -11.01
CA ALA A 514 -29.61 20.98 -11.23
C ALA A 514 -29.39 19.48 -11.53
N MET A 515 -30.19 18.59 -10.94
CA MET A 515 -30.18 17.17 -11.28
C MET A 515 -30.71 16.90 -12.69
N ALA A 516 -31.77 17.59 -13.13
CA ALA A 516 -32.27 17.49 -14.50
C ALA A 516 -31.23 18.00 -15.51
N ASP A 517 -30.62 19.15 -15.24
CA ASP A 517 -29.57 19.76 -16.06
C ASP A 517 -28.35 18.82 -16.18
N LEU A 518 -27.93 18.18 -15.07
CA LEU A 518 -26.87 17.16 -15.05
C LEU A 518 -27.22 15.85 -15.77
N THR A 519 -28.50 15.61 -16.10
CA THR A 519 -28.93 14.49 -16.96
C THR A 519 -29.15 14.89 -18.42
N SER A 520 -29.03 16.17 -18.75
CA SER A 520 -28.99 16.64 -20.14
C SER A 520 -27.60 16.42 -20.76
N THR A 521 -27.57 16.03 -22.04
CA THR A 521 -26.36 15.46 -22.67
C THR A 521 -25.23 16.48 -22.91
N ASP A 522 -25.51 17.79 -22.85
CA ASP A 522 -24.59 18.84 -23.29
C ASP A 522 -23.62 19.32 -22.19
N ALA A 523 -23.84 18.95 -20.92
CA ALA A 523 -23.00 19.31 -19.78
C ALA A 523 -21.74 18.41 -19.60
N LEU A 524 -21.29 17.75 -20.66
CA LEU A 524 -20.18 16.78 -20.66
C LEU A 524 -19.03 17.12 -21.62
N ASN A 525 -19.01 18.34 -22.16
CA ASN A 525 -17.87 18.97 -22.85
C ASN A 525 -17.25 20.08 -21.98
#